data_AF-A0A972VWA2-F1
#
_entry.id   AF-A0A972VWA2-F1
#
_cell.length_a   1.000
_cell.length_b   1.000
_cell.length_c   1.000
_cell.angle_alpha   90.00
_cell.angle_beta   90.00
_cell.angle_gamma   90.00
#
_symmetry.space_group_name_H-M   'P 1'
#
loop_
_entity.id
_entity.type
_entity.pdbx_description
1 polymer ?
#
loop_
_entity_poly.entity_id
_entity_poly.type
_entity_poly.pdbx_seq_one_letter_code
_entity_poly.pdbx_strand_id
1 'polypeptide(L)'
;MVNIDNTGSIIAGYDEIEPADLGSTNGTFNLQRKRNELQQFQVDGKWENLDGLFSDSLKSIEFGISRMEQEIRDTRASNFIVQGAGNDGTATVLNYGQFDDAIFTKTSLAGFMDEGSTNPENYYLAIDVPAAAAAFSRAGFGPGLTDFWNVNYANCEIVSDAAGTGFTDLATGERGDDRCLLNAGPTEVDGKVDEELTAVYAQFYFESELNGMPLNVSAGLRYEDAKTTSTALSQIASAISWSVDRFDVLYEGEVPVPISATNSYVLPNLSLSLGVSETGVVRASASKTIARAGINDLRSVLAFTTRQFGENAQANSGNPNLEPLESNNFDIAYENYYAEGSYIAIGYFRKDISGFLTTSTNTQTYGTLTDPFFGDLANAARADLAAGNRRADTPNDYAAPGTLNELWWNTAGQPGGIGICFGGGFVCPPFNIVGEATDPLALIDITQPANGKSGTIDGWELAIQHQFGTTGFGVNANATFVGGDVEADVYSLGEQFALPGFGDSANLAGFYEDNTWQATIAWNYRDETYAGVEGSNNPIFLEARGQVDLTGSYKFNDNITIFAEARNVTDEPVRLFVRHSEMIFLAQDHGPMYKIGLRANF
;
A
#
# COMPACT_ATOMS: atom_id res chain seq x y z
N MET A 1 -3.86 14.06 -8.99
CA MET A 1 -3.10 14.88 -8.03
C MET A 1 -2.13 15.73 -8.83
N VAL A 2 -2.01 17.01 -8.48
CA VAL A 2 -1.06 17.94 -9.12
C VAL A 2 -0.13 18.39 -8.00
N ASN A 3 1.17 18.13 -8.15
CA ASN A 3 2.19 18.69 -7.27
C ASN A 3 3.10 19.58 -8.11
N ILE A 4 3.35 20.80 -7.64
CA ILE A 4 4.21 21.79 -8.29
C ILE A 4 5.23 22.20 -7.23
N ASP A 5 6.50 21.88 -7.49
CA ASP A 5 7.57 22.20 -6.55
C ASP A 5 8.17 23.56 -6.91
N ASN A 6 8.18 24.47 -5.93
CA ASN A 6 8.85 25.76 -6.01
C ASN A 6 10.11 25.75 -5.13
N THR A 7 11.23 26.24 -5.66
CA THR A 7 12.49 26.36 -4.91
C THR A 7 12.90 27.82 -4.80
N GLY A 8 13.38 28.22 -3.62
CA GLY A 8 14.07 29.49 -3.39
C GLY A 8 15.51 29.24 -2.94
N SER A 9 16.43 30.11 -3.33
CA SER A 9 17.83 30.07 -2.90
C SER A 9 18.14 31.31 -2.06
N ILE A 10 18.55 31.12 -0.81
CA ILE A 10 19.07 32.21 0.01
C ILE A 10 20.53 32.46 -0.41
N ILE A 11 20.76 33.56 -1.11
CA ILE A 11 22.11 34.07 -1.35
C ILE A 11 22.65 34.60 -0.01
N ALA A 12 23.89 34.25 0.35
CA ALA A 12 24.51 34.69 1.61
C ALA A 12 24.38 36.22 1.81
N GLY A 13 23.61 36.63 2.82
CA GLY A 13 23.37 38.04 3.17
C GLY A 13 21.91 38.49 3.24
N TYR A 14 20.93 37.61 2.96
CA TYR A 14 19.49 37.89 3.09
C TYR A 14 18.87 37.11 4.27
N ASP A 15 18.06 37.79 5.09
CA ASP A 15 17.43 37.26 6.31
C ASP A 15 15.99 36.74 6.07
N GLU A 16 15.45 36.86 4.85
CA GLU A 16 14.07 36.53 4.49
C GLU A 16 13.93 36.05 3.04
N ILE A 17 12.96 35.17 2.75
CA ILE A 17 12.59 34.73 1.39
C ILE A 17 11.43 35.62 0.91
N GLU A 18 11.60 36.30 -0.21
CA GLU A 18 10.57 37.11 -0.84
C GLU A 18 9.86 36.34 -1.98
N PRO A 19 8.62 36.70 -2.36
CA PRO A 19 7.98 36.19 -3.58
C PRO A 19 8.87 36.21 -4.82
N ALA A 20 9.68 37.27 -4.94
CA ALA A 20 10.62 37.46 -6.03
C ALA A 20 11.78 36.44 -6.02
N ASP A 21 11.96 35.66 -4.96
CA ASP A 21 12.99 34.61 -4.89
C ASP A 21 12.43 33.22 -5.26
N LEU A 22 11.13 33.11 -5.54
CA LEU A 22 10.45 31.85 -5.79
C LEU A 22 10.23 31.61 -7.29
N GLY A 23 10.65 30.43 -7.74
CA GLY A 23 10.32 29.90 -9.07
C GLY A 23 9.97 28.42 -8.98
N SER A 24 9.24 27.92 -9.97
CA SER A 24 8.97 26.48 -10.07
C SER A 24 10.10 25.74 -10.78
N THR A 25 10.35 24.51 -10.35
CA THR A 25 11.34 23.63 -10.97
C THR A 25 10.67 22.57 -11.83
N ASN A 26 9.67 21.91 -11.28
CA ASN A 26 9.00 20.78 -11.89
C ASN A 26 7.54 20.66 -11.45
N GLY A 27 6.77 19.90 -12.22
CA GLY A 27 5.37 19.58 -11.96
C GLY A 27 5.10 18.12 -12.27
N THR A 28 4.53 17.42 -11.29
CA THR A 28 4.13 16.00 -11.46
C THR A 28 2.60 15.91 -11.54
N PHE A 29 2.12 15.32 -12.64
CA PHE A 29 0.71 15.16 -12.93
C PHE A 29 0.36 13.68 -12.90
N ASN A 30 -0.44 13.28 -11.91
CA ASN A 30 -0.88 11.89 -11.76
C ASN A 30 -2.41 11.82 -11.89
N LEU A 31 -2.88 11.05 -12.86
CA LEU A 31 -4.29 10.69 -13.00
C LEU A 31 -4.45 9.20 -12.73
N GLN A 32 -5.27 8.87 -11.75
CA GLN A 32 -5.65 7.49 -11.46
C GLN A 32 -7.17 7.37 -11.45
N ARG A 33 -7.71 6.40 -12.18
CA ARG A 33 -9.13 6.04 -12.11
C ARG A 33 -9.24 4.57 -11.77
N LYS A 34 -9.86 4.30 -10.61
CA LYS A 34 -10.22 2.96 -10.16
C LYS A 34 -11.73 2.81 -10.26
N ARG A 35 -12.19 1.70 -10.84
CA ARG A 35 -13.60 1.31 -10.89
C ARG A 35 -13.74 -0.13 -10.43
N ASN A 36 -14.81 -0.39 -9.68
CA ASN A 36 -15.23 -1.74 -9.30
C ASN A 36 -16.71 -1.88 -9.71
N GLU A 37 -17.01 -2.84 -10.57
CA GLU A 37 -18.36 -3.22 -10.96
C GLU A 37 -18.63 -4.62 -10.42
N LEU A 38 -19.70 -4.77 -9.64
CA LEU A 38 -20.08 -6.06 -9.05
C LEU A 38 -21.53 -6.39 -9.42
N GLN A 39 -21.73 -7.59 -9.91
CA GLN A 39 -23.05 -8.18 -10.13
C GLN A 39 -23.14 -9.48 -9.34
N GLN A 40 -24.22 -9.67 -8.60
CA GLN A 40 -24.45 -10.87 -7.81
C GLN A 40 -25.86 -11.38 -8.05
N PHE A 41 -25.96 -12.69 -8.24
CA PHE A 41 -27.19 -13.45 -8.24
C PHE A 41 -27.13 -14.49 -7.14
N GLN A 42 -28.17 -14.58 -6.30
CA GLN A 42 -28.24 -15.53 -5.19
C GLN A 42 -29.64 -16.12 -5.09
N VAL A 43 -29.71 -17.43 -4.87
CA VAL A 43 -30.93 -18.16 -4.56
C VAL A 43 -30.68 -18.96 -3.30
N ASP A 44 -31.49 -18.69 -2.28
CA ASP A 44 -31.43 -19.36 -0.99
C ASP A 44 -32.75 -20.09 -0.72
N GLY A 45 -32.63 -21.23 -0.06
CA GLY A 45 -33.75 -22.06 0.37
C GLY A 45 -33.57 -22.47 1.82
N LYS A 46 -34.66 -22.46 2.57
CA LYS A 46 -34.75 -23.04 3.91
C LYS A 46 -35.81 -24.12 3.90
N TRP A 47 -35.43 -25.33 4.27
CA TRP A 47 -36.35 -26.43 4.52
C TRP A 47 -36.42 -26.67 6.02
N GLU A 48 -37.63 -26.82 6.56
CA GLU A 48 -37.88 -27.07 7.97
C GLU A 48 -38.54 -28.45 8.14
N ASN A 49 -38.08 -29.20 9.13
CA ASN A 49 -38.58 -30.53 9.41
C ASN A 49 -39.82 -30.47 10.30
N LEU A 50 -40.97 -30.14 9.71
CA LEU A 50 -42.24 -30.01 10.44
C LEU A 50 -42.84 -31.35 10.86
N ASP A 51 -42.56 -32.43 10.11
CA ASP A 51 -43.22 -33.73 10.24
C ASP A 51 -42.28 -34.87 10.70
N GLY A 52 -41.05 -34.57 11.13
CA GLY A 52 -40.08 -35.60 11.56
C GLY A 52 -39.61 -36.52 10.43
N LEU A 53 -39.63 -36.03 9.18
CA LEU A 53 -39.64 -36.84 7.96
C LEU A 53 -38.35 -37.66 7.71
N PHE A 54 -37.21 -37.22 8.23
CA PHE A 54 -35.91 -37.91 8.11
C PHE A 54 -35.35 -38.37 9.46
N SER A 55 -35.46 -37.54 10.50
CA SER A 55 -35.12 -37.83 11.89
C SER A 55 -35.73 -36.74 12.76
N ASP A 56 -36.16 -37.08 13.98
CA ASP A 56 -36.66 -36.09 14.93
C ASP A 56 -35.61 -35.04 15.32
N SER A 57 -34.32 -35.37 15.17
CA SER A 57 -33.23 -34.47 15.55
C SER A 57 -32.91 -33.41 14.50
N LEU A 58 -33.07 -33.68 13.21
CA LEU A 58 -32.85 -32.69 12.15
C LEU A 58 -33.99 -31.67 12.16
N LYS A 59 -33.70 -30.39 12.39
CA LYS A 59 -34.72 -29.33 12.46
C LYS A 59 -34.86 -28.54 11.18
N SER A 60 -33.75 -28.21 10.53
CA SER A 60 -33.79 -27.49 9.27
C SER A 60 -32.54 -27.70 8.42
N ILE A 61 -32.68 -27.43 7.12
CA ILE A 61 -31.60 -27.38 6.15
C ILE A 61 -31.68 -26.02 5.45
N GLU A 62 -30.61 -25.27 5.48
CA GLU A 62 -30.43 -24.06 4.67
C GLU A 62 -29.48 -24.38 3.53
N PHE A 63 -29.84 -24.01 2.29
CA PHE A 63 -29.02 -24.29 1.13
C PHE A 63 -29.14 -23.17 0.12
N GLY A 64 -28.15 -23.01 -0.73
CA GLY A 64 -28.20 -21.96 -1.74
C GLY A 64 -27.12 -22.09 -2.79
N ILE A 65 -27.32 -21.31 -3.84
CA ILE A 65 -26.34 -21.09 -4.90
C ILE A 65 -26.18 -19.59 -5.11
N SER A 66 -24.95 -19.12 -5.18
CA SER A 66 -24.63 -17.74 -5.50
C SER A 66 -23.63 -17.69 -6.65
N ARG A 67 -23.86 -16.78 -7.60
CA ARG A 67 -22.91 -16.39 -8.62
C ARG A 67 -22.58 -14.92 -8.46
N MET A 68 -21.30 -14.57 -8.45
CA MET A 68 -20.81 -13.21 -8.41
C MET A 68 -19.84 -12.99 -9.57
N GLU A 69 -19.99 -11.86 -10.24
CA GLU A 69 -19.07 -11.40 -11.27
C GLU A 69 -18.59 -10.01 -10.86
N GLN A 70 -17.28 -9.85 -10.77
CA GLN A 70 -16.65 -8.61 -10.33
C GLN A 70 -15.58 -8.20 -11.33
N GLU A 71 -15.69 -6.98 -11.85
CA GLU A 71 -14.68 -6.36 -12.69
C GLU A 71 -14.05 -5.19 -11.93
N ILE A 72 -12.73 -5.24 -11.78
CA ILE A 72 -11.95 -4.14 -11.22
C ILE A 72 -11.00 -3.63 -12.28
N ARG A 73 -11.04 -2.32 -12.52
CA ARG A 73 -10.16 -1.64 -13.48
C ARG A 73 -9.43 -0.49 -12.80
N ASP A 74 -8.11 -0.44 -12.99
CA ASP A 74 -7.21 0.62 -12.51
C ASP A 74 -6.41 1.15 -13.69
N THR A 75 -6.77 2.37 -14.09
CA THR A 75 -6.07 3.13 -15.13
C THR A 75 -5.21 4.20 -14.48
N ARG A 76 -3.96 4.31 -14.92
CA ARG A 76 -3.01 5.32 -14.45
C ARG A 76 -2.35 6.01 -15.63
N ALA A 77 -2.17 7.30 -15.49
CA ALA A 77 -1.39 8.14 -16.38
C ALA A 77 -0.52 9.03 -15.49
N SER A 78 0.75 9.16 -15.81
CA SER A 78 1.65 10.08 -15.15
C SER A 78 2.37 10.93 -16.20
N ASN A 79 2.68 12.16 -15.82
CA ASN A 79 3.55 13.00 -16.60
C ASN A 79 4.41 13.83 -15.65
N PHE A 80 5.69 13.90 -15.94
CA PHE A 80 6.64 14.71 -15.21
C PHE A 80 7.09 15.84 -16.13
N ILE A 81 6.68 17.06 -15.80
CA ILE A 81 7.00 18.25 -16.58
C ILE A 81 8.09 19.02 -15.85
N VAL A 82 9.21 19.28 -16.52
CA VAL A 82 10.26 20.18 -16.04
C VAL A 82 10.11 21.50 -16.75
N GLN A 83 10.06 22.58 -15.97
CA GLN A 83 9.98 23.95 -16.46
C GLN A 83 10.89 24.86 -15.62
N GLY A 84 12.15 24.45 -15.42
CA GLY A 84 13.07 25.16 -14.53
C GLY A 84 14.49 24.59 -14.48
N ALA A 85 15.29 25.16 -13.57
CA ALA A 85 16.72 24.92 -13.42
C ALA A 85 17.09 23.44 -13.18
N GLY A 86 18.12 22.98 -13.89
CA GLY A 86 18.80 21.74 -13.58
C GLY A 86 19.50 21.81 -12.21
N ASN A 87 19.74 20.65 -11.61
CA ASN A 87 20.38 20.47 -10.30
C ASN A 87 21.87 20.87 -10.25
N ASP A 88 22.39 21.54 -11.29
CA ASP A 88 23.82 21.77 -11.55
C ASP A 88 24.31 23.16 -11.13
N GLY A 89 23.43 24.00 -10.55
CA GLY A 89 23.80 25.33 -10.07
C GLY A 89 24.18 26.31 -11.17
N THR A 90 23.87 26.03 -12.44
CA THR A 90 24.11 26.97 -13.54
C THR A 90 23.01 28.04 -13.57
N ALA A 91 23.42 29.30 -13.42
CA ALA A 91 22.54 30.47 -13.28
C ALA A 91 21.76 30.86 -14.56
N THR A 92 21.64 29.97 -15.54
CA THR A 92 21.11 30.28 -16.88
C THR A 92 19.85 29.50 -17.27
N VAL A 93 19.30 28.66 -16.40
CA VAL A 93 18.07 27.92 -16.70
C VAL A 93 16.92 28.44 -15.84
N LEU A 94 16.26 29.49 -16.35
CA LEU A 94 14.95 30.04 -15.93
C LEU A 94 14.89 30.65 -14.50
N ASN A 95 14.85 31.98 -14.47
CA ASN A 95 14.95 32.85 -13.30
C ASN A 95 13.55 33.14 -12.68
N TYR A 96 13.48 33.27 -11.34
CA TYR A 96 12.33 33.71 -10.53
C TYR A 96 11.52 34.87 -11.14
N GLY A 97 12.15 35.76 -11.92
CA GLY A 97 11.51 36.88 -12.62
C GLY A 97 10.48 36.50 -13.70
N GLN A 98 10.23 35.22 -13.94
CA GLN A 98 9.16 34.74 -14.82
C GLN A 98 7.83 34.47 -14.10
N PHE A 99 7.85 34.46 -12.77
CA PHE A 99 6.66 34.35 -11.92
C PHE A 99 6.19 35.75 -11.53
N ASP A 100 4.86 35.93 -11.47
CA ASP A 100 4.29 37.17 -10.96
C ASP A 100 4.26 37.09 -9.44
N ASP A 101 5.01 37.96 -8.75
CA ASP A 101 5.08 38.02 -7.28
C ASP A 101 3.70 38.08 -6.63
N ALA A 102 2.70 38.65 -7.31
CA ALA A 102 1.34 38.78 -6.81
C ALA A 102 0.61 37.45 -6.59
N ILE A 103 1.13 36.34 -7.13
CA ILE A 103 0.56 35.01 -6.86
C ILE A 103 0.88 34.52 -5.44
N PHE A 104 1.91 35.07 -4.79
CA PHE A 104 2.32 34.69 -3.44
C PHE A 104 1.74 35.65 -2.41
N THR A 105 1.02 35.11 -1.43
CA THR A 105 0.44 35.86 -0.31
C THR A 105 1.20 35.55 0.97
N LYS A 106 1.97 36.51 1.45
CA LYS A 106 2.69 36.41 2.74
C LYS A 106 1.72 36.54 3.90
N THR A 107 1.71 35.55 4.78
CA THR A 107 0.88 35.52 5.99
C THR A 107 1.77 35.33 7.21
N SER A 108 1.65 36.21 8.20
CA SER A 108 2.42 36.11 9.43
C SER A 108 1.88 34.99 10.33
N LEU A 109 2.80 34.26 10.97
CA LEU A 109 2.50 33.26 11.99
C LEU A 109 2.43 33.87 13.41
N ALA A 110 2.59 35.19 13.53
CA ALA A 110 2.52 35.89 14.80
C ALA A 110 1.16 35.63 15.50
N GLY A 111 1.20 34.99 16.68
CA GLY A 111 0.03 34.68 17.51
C GLY A 111 -0.74 33.41 17.12
N PHE A 112 -0.25 32.60 16.15
CA PHE A 112 -0.86 31.31 15.80
C PHE A 112 -0.39 30.16 16.71
N MET A 113 0.84 30.26 17.24
CA MET A 113 1.44 29.35 18.24
C MET A 113 2.38 30.16 19.13
N ASP A 114 2.01 30.44 20.38
CA ASP A 114 2.78 31.31 21.29
C ASP A 114 4.19 30.76 21.68
N GLU A 115 4.52 29.52 21.31
CA GLU A 115 5.81 28.88 21.62
C GLU A 115 6.87 28.96 20.49
N GLY A 116 6.54 29.52 19.32
CA GLY A 116 7.46 29.66 18.19
C GLY A 116 8.34 30.93 18.18
N SER A 117 8.35 31.72 19.27
CA SER A 117 8.83 33.13 19.26
C SER A 117 10.33 33.36 18.98
N THR A 118 11.11 32.30 18.76
CA THR A 118 12.56 32.40 18.44
C THR A 118 12.91 32.02 17.01
N ASN A 119 11.94 31.66 16.15
CA ASN A 119 12.22 31.35 14.75
C ASN A 119 12.21 32.64 13.89
N PRO A 120 13.29 33.00 13.16
CA PRO A 120 13.30 34.13 12.22
C PRO A 120 12.27 34.00 11.07
N GLU A 121 11.73 32.80 10.84
CA GLU A 121 10.73 32.50 9.80
C GLU A 121 9.27 32.58 10.33
N ASN A 122 8.88 33.71 10.91
CA ASN A 122 7.53 33.93 11.46
C ASN A 122 6.45 34.25 10.39
N TYR A 123 6.50 33.60 9.23
CA TYR A 123 5.56 33.77 8.14
C TYR A 123 5.52 32.52 7.24
N TYR A 124 4.46 32.41 6.44
CA TYR A 124 4.41 31.49 5.30
C TYR A 124 3.94 32.24 4.04
N LEU A 125 4.36 31.76 2.87
CA LEU A 125 3.88 32.25 1.57
C LEU A 125 2.84 31.28 1.03
N ALA A 126 1.58 31.71 0.99
CA ALA A 126 0.50 30.96 0.36
C ALA A 126 0.47 31.25 -1.14
N ILE A 127 0.08 30.28 -1.95
CA ILE A 127 -0.18 30.45 -3.38
C ILE A 127 -1.51 29.78 -3.72
N ASP A 128 -2.33 30.45 -4.55
CA ASP A 128 -3.57 29.85 -5.06
C ASP A 128 -3.24 28.76 -6.10
N VAL A 129 -3.85 27.58 -5.97
CA VAL A 129 -3.51 26.41 -6.80
C VAL A 129 -3.77 26.67 -8.31
N PRO A 130 -4.92 27.23 -8.73
CA PRO A 130 -5.11 27.72 -10.10
C PRO A 130 -4.05 28.72 -10.57
N ALA A 131 -3.69 29.69 -9.74
CA ALA A 131 -2.66 30.68 -10.08
C ALA A 131 -1.27 30.04 -10.26
N ALA A 132 -0.89 29.11 -9.37
CA ALA A 132 0.33 28.32 -9.46
C ALA A 132 0.39 27.50 -10.76
N ALA A 133 -0.69 26.78 -11.08
CA ALA A 133 -0.77 25.99 -12.30
C ALA A 133 -0.71 26.86 -13.56
N ALA A 134 -1.37 28.01 -13.54
CA ALA A 134 -1.34 28.96 -14.64
C ALA A 134 0.07 29.53 -14.85
N ALA A 135 0.75 29.96 -13.78
CA ALA A 135 2.13 30.43 -13.81
C ALA A 135 3.09 29.34 -14.32
N PHE A 136 2.97 28.11 -13.78
CA PHE A 136 3.78 26.96 -14.19
C PHE A 136 3.61 26.62 -15.68
N SER A 137 2.38 26.66 -16.20
CA SER A 137 2.13 26.35 -17.62
C SER A 137 2.82 27.32 -18.59
N ARG A 138 3.19 28.52 -18.12
CA ARG A 138 3.77 29.62 -18.91
C ARG A 138 5.19 29.96 -18.50
N ALA A 139 5.75 29.24 -17.53
CA ALA A 139 7.15 29.31 -17.17
C ALA A 139 8.00 28.69 -18.29
N GLY A 140 9.20 29.21 -18.54
CA GLY A 140 10.03 28.71 -19.64
C GLY A 140 10.17 29.63 -20.86
N PHE A 141 10.93 29.12 -21.83
CA PHE A 141 11.17 29.74 -23.13
C PHE A 141 10.47 28.92 -24.23
N GLY A 142 9.84 29.60 -25.19
CA GLY A 142 8.98 28.97 -26.21
C GLY A 142 9.75 28.34 -27.38
N PRO A 143 9.06 27.61 -28.28
CA PRO A 143 9.67 26.92 -29.41
C PRO A 143 10.27 27.88 -30.46
N GLY A 144 11.42 27.51 -31.05
CA GLY A 144 12.00 28.21 -32.21
C GLY A 144 13.41 28.80 -32.04
N LEU A 145 14.10 28.49 -30.95
CA LEU A 145 15.46 29.00 -30.69
C LEU A 145 16.54 28.00 -31.16
N THR A 146 17.60 28.50 -31.79
CA THR A 146 18.60 27.69 -32.52
C THR A 146 19.90 27.42 -31.74
N ASP A 147 20.09 28.02 -30.56
CA ASP A 147 21.32 27.84 -29.77
C ASP A 147 21.20 26.66 -28.79
N PHE A 148 22.31 25.96 -28.54
CA PHE A 148 22.41 24.77 -27.68
C PHE A 148 21.87 24.98 -26.25
N TRP A 149 22.06 26.18 -25.69
CA TRP A 149 21.51 26.58 -24.38
C TRP A 149 20.03 26.98 -24.43
N ASN A 150 19.48 27.13 -25.63
CA ASN A 150 18.13 27.61 -25.92
C ASN A 150 17.24 26.50 -26.51
N VAL A 151 17.71 25.25 -26.58
CA VAL A 151 16.91 24.13 -27.08
C VAL A 151 15.89 23.74 -26.00
N ASN A 152 14.68 24.31 -26.11
CA ASN A 152 13.42 23.91 -25.45
C ASN A 152 13.56 22.92 -24.27
N TYR A 153 13.63 23.42 -23.04
CA TYR A 153 13.57 22.59 -21.84
C TYR A 153 12.15 22.17 -21.44
N ALA A 154 11.12 22.66 -22.13
CA ALA A 154 9.75 22.23 -21.91
C ALA A 154 9.55 20.81 -22.45
N ASN A 155 9.55 19.80 -21.58
CA ASN A 155 9.24 18.41 -21.93
C ASN A 155 7.72 18.13 -21.96
N CYS A 156 6.93 19.11 -22.40
CA CYS A 156 5.48 19.07 -22.41
C CYS A 156 4.91 19.18 -23.83
N GLU A 157 3.64 18.84 -23.98
CA GLU A 157 2.89 19.18 -25.19
C GLU A 157 2.62 20.71 -25.23
N ILE A 158 2.94 21.35 -26.35
CA ILE A 158 2.74 22.80 -26.55
C ILE A 158 1.34 23.04 -27.10
N VAL A 159 0.59 23.92 -26.43
CA VAL A 159 -0.76 24.33 -26.84
C VAL A 159 -0.84 25.85 -26.99
N SER A 160 -1.70 26.31 -27.90
CA SER A 160 -1.91 27.74 -28.12
C SER A 160 -2.52 28.43 -26.89
N ASP A 161 -1.94 29.55 -26.50
CA ASP A 161 -2.44 30.52 -25.52
C ASP A 161 -2.88 31.82 -26.21
N ALA A 162 -4.15 31.88 -26.59
CA ALA A 162 -4.72 33.03 -27.31
C ALA A 162 -4.71 34.36 -26.52
N ALA A 163 -4.31 34.33 -25.23
CA ALA A 163 -4.15 35.52 -24.41
C ALA A 163 -2.78 36.20 -24.58
N GLY A 164 -1.83 35.58 -25.30
CA GLY A 164 -0.46 36.09 -25.45
C GLY A 164 0.29 36.14 -24.12
N THR A 165 -0.08 35.27 -23.17
CA THR A 165 0.54 35.21 -21.84
C THR A 165 1.53 34.07 -21.67
N GLY A 166 1.83 33.35 -22.76
CA GLY A 166 2.55 32.09 -22.80
C GLY A 166 4.03 32.17 -22.42
N PHE A 167 4.84 31.35 -23.06
CA PHE A 167 6.27 31.33 -22.82
C PHE A 167 6.92 32.68 -23.08
N THR A 168 8.01 32.96 -22.37
CA THR A 168 8.74 34.22 -22.55
C THR A 168 9.70 34.08 -23.74
N ASP A 169 9.77 35.08 -24.61
CA ASP A 169 10.80 35.17 -25.64
C ASP A 169 12.09 35.73 -25.02
N LEU A 170 13.19 34.97 -25.12
CA LEU A 170 14.51 35.34 -24.62
C LEU A 170 15.11 36.59 -25.28
N ALA A 171 14.79 36.82 -26.54
CA ALA A 171 15.35 37.91 -27.33
C ALA A 171 14.61 39.24 -27.11
N THR A 172 13.32 39.18 -26.78
CA THR A 172 12.46 40.37 -26.68
C THR A 172 11.91 40.63 -25.27
N GLY A 173 11.87 39.62 -24.40
CA GLY A 173 11.25 39.69 -23.08
C GLY A 173 9.72 39.66 -23.11
N GLU A 174 9.13 39.58 -24.30
CA GLU A 174 7.67 39.55 -24.49
C GLU A 174 7.11 38.14 -24.25
N ARG A 175 5.81 38.07 -23.96
CA ARG A 175 5.07 36.80 -23.79
C ARG A 175 4.50 36.34 -25.12
N GLY A 176 4.66 35.06 -25.43
CA GLY A 176 4.20 34.43 -26.67
C GLY A 176 2.80 33.84 -26.59
N ASP A 177 2.36 33.24 -27.71
CA ASP A 177 1.04 32.64 -27.88
C ASP A 177 1.01 31.13 -27.62
N ASP A 178 2.03 30.58 -26.95
CA ASP A 178 2.19 29.14 -26.71
C ASP A 178 2.50 28.87 -25.23
N ARG A 179 1.95 27.79 -24.68
CA ARG A 179 2.16 27.36 -23.29
C ARG A 179 2.18 25.84 -23.16
N CYS A 180 2.60 25.32 -22.01
CA CYS A 180 2.49 23.90 -21.72
C CYS A 180 1.05 23.46 -21.45
N LEU A 181 0.69 22.32 -22.02
CA LEU A 181 -0.45 21.55 -21.56
C LEU A 181 -0.07 20.80 -20.28
N LEU A 182 -0.69 21.21 -19.18
CA LEU A 182 -0.56 20.53 -17.88
C LEU A 182 -1.55 19.37 -17.80
N ASN A 183 -1.10 18.18 -18.16
CA ASN A 183 -1.89 16.95 -18.08
C ASN A 183 -1.01 15.78 -17.64
N ALA A 184 -1.66 14.67 -17.26
CA ALA A 184 -1.00 13.43 -16.89
C ALA A 184 -0.57 12.58 -18.09
N GLY A 185 -0.64 13.11 -19.32
CA GLY A 185 -0.30 12.36 -20.53
C GLY A 185 -1.32 11.27 -20.91
N PRO A 186 -0.95 10.38 -21.86
CA PRO A 186 -1.72 9.19 -22.17
C PRO A 186 -1.75 8.20 -21.00
N THR A 187 -2.73 7.29 -20.99
CA THR A 187 -2.74 6.18 -20.04
C THR A 187 -1.49 5.32 -20.24
N GLU A 188 -0.72 5.10 -19.17
CA GLU A 188 0.50 4.28 -19.17
C GLU A 188 0.23 2.88 -18.60
N VAL A 189 -0.81 2.76 -17.76
CA VAL A 189 -1.22 1.50 -17.16
C VAL A 189 -2.74 1.38 -17.26
N ASP A 190 -3.23 0.26 -17.76
CA ASP A 190 -4.64 -0.14 -17.67
C ASP A 190 -4.71 -1.59 -17.22
N GLY A 191 -4.82 -1.80 -15.91
CA GLY A 191 -4.97 -3.13 -15.35
C GLY A 191 -6.43 -3.42 -15.07
N LYS A 192 -6.90 -4.56 -15.56
CA LYS A 192 -8.23 -5.12 -15.33
C LYS A 192 -8.11 -6.49 -14.65
N VAL A 193 -8.98 -6.76 -13.69
CA VAL A 193 -9.15 -8.06 -13.04
C VAL A 193 -10.63 -8.40 -13.07
N ASP A 194 -10.97 -9.48 -13.75
CA ASP A 194 -12.29 -10.09 -13.74
C ASP A 194 -12.28 -11.31 -12.82
N GLU A 195 -13.14 -11.31 -11.80
CA GLU A 195 -13.39 -12.46 -10.95
C GLU A 195 -14.80 -13.00 -11.19
N GLU A 196 -14.89 -14.27 -11.58
CA GLU A 196 -16.14 -15.02 -11.61
C GLU A 196 -16.15 -16.01 -10.44
N LEU A 197 -17.21 -15.97 -9.65
CA LEU A 197 -17.38 -16.82 -8.48
C LEU A 197 -18.70 -17.57 -8.56
N THR A 198 -18.65 -18.89 -8.42
CA THR A 198 -19.83 -19.72 -8.19
C THR A 198 -19.68 -20.46 -6.87
N ALA A 199 -20.64 -20.31 -5.97
CA ALA A 199 -20.66 -21.03 -4.71
C ALA A 199 -21.97 -21.79 -4.53
N VAL A 200 -21.87 -23.00 -3.98
CA VAL A 200 -23.00 -23.84 -3.60
C VAL A 200 -22.80 -24.23 -2.14
N TYR A 201 -23.84 -24.12 -1.32
CA TYR A 201 -23.72 -24.45 0.09
C TYR A 201 -24.95 -25.18 0.63
N ALA A 202 -24.74 -25.93 1.70
CA ALA A 202 -25.78 -26.51 2.52
C ALA A 202 -25.35 -26.49 4.00
N GLN A 203 -26.27 -26.14 4.89
CA GLN A 203 -26.12 -26.08 6.34
C GLN A 203 -27.27 -26.88 6.96
N PHE A 204 -26.95 -27.78 7.87
CA PHE A 204 -27.87 -28.66 8.56
C PHE A 204 -27.88 -28.30 10.05
N TYR A 205 -29.08 -28.17 10.61
CA TYR A 205 -29.28 -27.88 12.03
C TYR A 205 -29.98 -29.04 12.71
N PHE A 206 -29.35 -29.56 13.76
CA PHE A 206 -29.86 -30.65 14.56
C PHE A 206 -30.02 -30.22 16.02
N GLU A 207 -31.08 -30.71 16.65
CA GLU A 207 -31.30 -30.66 18.10
C GLU A 207 -31.60 -32.06 18.60
N SER A 208 -30.87 -32.53 19.60
CA SER A 208 -30.98 -33.87 20.16
C SER A 208 -30.72 -33.83 21.67
N GLU A 209 -30.82 -34.98 22.33
CA GLU A 209 -30.36 -35.15 23.70
C GLU A 209 -29.23 -36.18 23.76
N LEU A 210 -28.22 -35.93 24.59
CA LEU A 210 -27.12 -36.85 24.89
C LEU A 210 -27.11 -37.12 26.40
N ASN A 211 -27.51 -38.31 26.83
CA ASN A 211 -27.65 -38.66 28.25
C ASN A 211 -28.52 -37.68 29.06
N GLY A 212 -29.60 -37.16 28.45
CA GLY A 212 -30.50 -36.17 29.06
C GLY A 212 -29.97 -34.72 29.02
N MET A 213 -28.81 -34.48 28.41
CA MET A 213 -28.28 -33.13 28.17
C MET A 213 -28.71 -32.63 26.79
N PRO A 214 -29.30 -31.42 26.65
CA PRO A 214 -29.63 -30.84 25.36
C PRO A 214 -28.39 -30.64 24.49
N LEU A 215 -28.42 -31.10 23.26
CA LEU A 215 -27.33 -31.02 22.29
C LEU A 215 -27.83 -30.38 21.00
N ASN A 216 -27.26 -29.24 20.66
CA ASN A 216 -27.46 -28.58 19.37
C ASN A 216 -26.22 -28.79 18.49
N VAL A 217 -26.42 -29.15 17.24
CA VAL A 217 -25.34 -29.35 16.26
C VAL A 217 -25.71 -28.62 14.98
N SER A 218 -24.79 -27.80 14.47
CA SER A 218 -24.88 -27.23 13.12
C SER A 218 -23.70 -27.72 12.31
N ALA A 219 -23.95 -28.32 11.15
CA ALA A 219 -22.91 -28.79 10.25
C ALA A 219 -23.17 -28.27 8.85
N GLY A 220 -22.15 -27.79 8.16
CA GLY A 220 -22.31 -27.25 6.82
C GLY A 220 -21.13 -27.53 5.92
N LEU A 221 -21.40 -27.37 4.63
CA LEU A 221 -20.43 -27.50 3.57
C LEU A 221 -20.71 -26.43 2.52
N ARG A 222 -19.67 -25.70 2.14
CA ARG A 222 -19.70 -24.78 1.01
C ARG A 222 -18.64 -25.21 0.00
N TYR A 223 -19.03 -25.36 -1.25
CA TYR A 223 -18.12 -25.49 -2.38
C TYR A 223 -18.06 -24.15 -3.12
N GLU A 224 -16.86 -23.73 -3.49
CA GLU A 224 -16.61 -22.46 -4.14
C GLU A 224 -15.67 -22.66 -5.33
N ASP A 225 -16.08 -22.22 -6.51
CA ASP A 225 -15.29 -22.19 -7.74
C ASP A 225 -15.03 -20.72 -8.10
N ALA A 226 -13.75 -20.34 -8.13
CA ALA A 226 -13.31 -18.99 -8.40
C ALA A 226 -12.40 -18.97 -9.63
N LYS A 227 -12.77 -18.18 -10.63
CA LYS A 227 -11.94 -17.93 -11.81
C LYS A 227 -11.53 -16.47 -11.82
N THR A 228 -10.24 -16.24 -11.80
CA THR A 228 -9.63 -14.91 -11.85
C THR A 228 -8.96 -14.74 -13.19
N THR A 229 -9.34 -13.72 -13.94
CA THR A 229 -8.68 -13.31 -15.18
C THR A 229 -8.13 -11.92 -14.99
N SER A 230 -6.80 -11.79 -14.95
CA SER A 230 -6.17 -10.48 -15.01
C SER A 230 -5.82 -10.15 -16.45
N THR A 231 -6.27 -9.01 -16.94
CA THR A 231 -5.86 -8.45 -18.23
C THR A 231 -5.20 -7.11 -17.97
N ALA A 232 -3.95 -6.93 -18.36
CA ALA A 232 -3.29 -5.64 -18.30
C ALA A 232 -2.90 -5.16 -19.70
N LEU A 233 -3.02 -3.86 -19.97
CA LEU A 233 -2.24 -3.22 -21.02
C LEU A 233 -0.78 -3.33 -20.59
N SER A 234 -0.06 -4.26 -21.21
CA SER A 234 1.38 -4.35 -21.13
C SER A 234 1.95 -3.57 -22.31
N GLN A 235 2.82 -2.62 -22.02
CA GLN A 235 3.64 -2.01 -23.06
C GLN A 235 4.52 -3.12 -23.68
N ILE A 236 4.57 -3.21 -25.01
CA ILE A 236 5.44 -4.19 -25.66
C ILE A 236 6.85 -3.65 -25.59
N ALA A 237 7.68 -4.22 -24.73
CA ALA A 237 9.11 -3.94 -24.72
C ALA A 237 9.69 -4.29 -26.10
N SER A 238 10.13 -3.27 -26.85
CA SER A 238 10.63 -3.42 -28.22
C SER A 238 12.14 -3.59 -28.26
N ALA A 239 12.85 -2.86 -27.41
CA ALA A 239 14.31 -2.94 -27.29
C ALA A 239 14.78 -2.44 -25.93
N ILE A 240 15.98 -2.86 -25.51
CA ILE A 240 16.69 -2.22 -24.41
C ILE A 240 17.59 -1.13 -24.99
N SER A 241 17.47 0.08 -24.46
CA SER A 241 18.32 1.23 -24.76
C SER A 241 19.36 1.39 -23.64
N TRP A 242 20.61 1.51 -24.02
CA TRP A 242 21.75 1.68 -23.13
C TRP A 242 22.38 3.06 -23.32
N SER A 243 22.23 3.92 -22.31
CA SER A 243 22.90 5.23 -22.22
C SER A 243 24.19 5.11 -21.39
N VAL A 244 24.91 6.22 -21.26
CA VAL A 244 26.15 6.30 -20.46
C VAL A 244 25.94 5.77 -19.03
N ASP A 245 24.82 6.10 -18.42
CA ASP A 245 24.58 6.02 -16.98
C ASP A 245 23.37 5.15 -16.58
N ARG A 246 22.56 4.68 -17.54
CA ARG A 246 21.39 3.85 -17.27
C ARG A 246 21.00 2.96 -18.45
N PHE A 247 20.05 2.08 -18.17
CA PHE A 247 19.32 1.35 -19.18
C PHE A 247 17.85 1.70 -19.12
N ASP A 248 17.24 1.75 -20.29
CA ASP A 248 15.84 1.99 -20.51
C ASP A 248 15.24 0.86 -21.33
N VAL A 249 13.97 0.56 -21.07
CA VAL A 249 13.18 -0.30 -21.95
C VAL A 249 12.40 0.64 -22.88
N LEU A 250 12.62 0.47 -24.17
CA LEU A 250 11.81 1.13 -25.20
C LEU A 250 10.55 0.31 -25.44
N TYR A 251 9.46 0.98 -25.78
CA TYR A 251 8.15 0.35 -25.96
C TYR A 251 7.57 0.66 -27.34
N GLU A 252 6.93 -0.33 -27.96
CA GLU A 252 6.19 -0.17 -29.22
C GLU A 252 4.72 -0.59 -29.05
N GLY A 253 3.89 0.40 -28.71
CA GLY A 253 2.46 0.20 -28.52
C GLY A 253 2.13 -0.63 -27.27
N GLU A 254 0.84 -0.96 -27.15
CA GLU A 254 0.29 -1.64 -25.98
C GLU A 254 -0.56 -2.82 -26.46
N VAL A 255 -0.39 -3.97 -25.82
CA VAL A 255 -1.24 -5.14 -26.07
C VAL A 255 -1.82 -5.62 -24.75
N PRO A 256 -3.15 -5.86 -24.68
CA PRO A 256 -3.73 -6.52 -23.54
C PRO A 256 -3.24 -7.97 -23.48
N VAL A 257 -2.55 -8.33 -22.39
CA VAL A 257 -2.13 -9.71 -22.14
C VAL A 257 -3.01 -10.30 -21.04
N PRO A 258 -3.96 -11.19 -21.38
CA PRO A 258 -4.77 -11.86 -20.38
C PRO A 258 -4.02 -13.04 -19.77
N ILE A 259 -4.01 -13.13 -18.44
CA ILE A 259 -3.58 -14.30 -17.68
C ILE A 259 -4.73 -14.71 -16.77
N SER A 260 -5.16 -15.96 -16.89
CA SER A 260 -6.27 -16.52 -16.12
C SER A 260 -5.80 -17.65 -15.20
N ALA A 261 -6.42 -17.72 -14.03
CA ALA A 261 -6.32 -18.82 -13.08
C ALA A 261 -7.72 -19.29 -12.67
N THR A 262 -7.85 -20.56 -12.32
CA THR A 262 -9.08 -21.12 -11.76
C THR A 262 -8.72 -21.97 -10.55
N ASN A 263 -9.40 -21.72 -9.44
CA ASN A 263 -9.21 -22.46 -8.20
C ASN A 263 -10.56 -22.85 -7.62
N SER A 264 -10.59 -23.96 -6.88
CA SER A 264 -11.80 -24.42 -6.21
C SER A 264 -11.53 -24.86 -4.77
N TYR A 265 -12.53 -24.64 -3.91
CA TYR A 265 -12.41 -24.82 -2.47
C TYR A 265 -13.61 -25.55 -1.91
N VAL A 266 -13.37 -26.36 -0.87
CA VAL A 266 -14.39 -27.01 -0.05
C VAL A 266 -14.21 -26.52 1.38
N LEU A 267 -15.25 -25.90 1.92
CA LEU A 267 -15.25 -25.19 3.19
C LEU A 267 -16.27 -25.86 4.14
N PRO A 268 -15.88 -26.93 4.86
CA PRO A 268 -16.71 -27.53 5.89
C PRO A 268 -16.75 -26.65 7.16
N ASN A 269 -17.88 -26.71 7.86
CA ASN A 269 -18.02 -26.20 9.22
C ASN A 269 -18.80 -27.19 10.08
N LEU A 270 -18.47 -27.21 11.37
CA LEU A 270 -19.17 -27.97 12.39
C LEU A 270 -19.17 -27.14 13.68
N SER A 271 -20.34 -26.97 14.30
CA SER A 271 -20.49 -26.32 15.59
C SER A 271 -21.42 -27.16 16.47
N LEU A 272 -21.05 -27.31 17.74
CA LEU A 272 -21.77 -28.09 18.74
C LEU A 272 -22.00 -27.22 19.98
N SER A 273 -23.13 -27.40 20.63
CA SER A 273 -23.46 -26.80 21.93
C SER A 273 -24.17 -27.84 22.79
N LEU A 274 -23.58 -28.19 23.93
CA LEU A 274 -24.08 -29.19 24.87
C LEU A 274 -24.39 -28.53 26.23
N GLY A 275 -25.64 -28.58 26.65
CA GLY A 275 -26.08 -28.13 27.98
C GLY A 275 -25.71 -29.16 29.06
N VAL A 276 -24.54 -29.02 29.67
CA VAL A 276 -24.01 -29.96 30.67
C VAL A 276 -24.66 -29.84 32.06
N SER A 277 -25.33 -28.73 32.32
CA SER A 277 -26.18 -28.50 33.51
C SER A 277 -27.25 -27.42 33.20
N GLU A 278 -28.09 -27.07 34.17
CA GLU A 278 -29.09 -25.98 34.00
C GLU A 278 -28.45 -24.62 33.70
N THR A 279 -27.19 -24.42 34.11
CA THR A 279 -26.46 -23.15 33.93
C THR A 279 -25.20 -23.31 33.09
N GLY A 280 -24.80 -24.54 32.74
CA GLY A 280 -23.52 -24.84 32.11
C GLY A 280 -23.68 -25.28 30.66
N VAL A 281 -22.89 -24.68 29.76
CA VAL A 281 -22.86 -25.01 28.33
C VAL A 281 -21.43 -25.25 27.89
N VAL A 282 -21.19 -26.34 27.17
CA VAL A 282 -19.94 -26.58 26.44
C VAL A 282 -20.19 -26.34 24.96
N ARG A 283 -19.38 -25.50 24.33
CA ARG A 283 -19.41 -25.23 22.89
C ARG A 283 -18.13 -25.73 22.25
N ALA A 284 -18.23 -26.28 21.05
CA ALA A 284 -17.07 -26.62 20.24
C ALA A 284 -17.35 -26.30 18.78
N SER A 285 -16.35 -25.80 18.06
CA SER A 285 -16.43 -25.53 16.63
C SER A 285 -15.17 -25.98 15.91
N ALA A 286 -15.34 -26.46 14.68
CA ALA A 286 -14.26 -26.73 13.75
C ALA A 286 -14.69 -26.25 12.36
N SER A 287 -13.84 -25.50 11.67
CA SER A 287 -14.14 -24.98 10.33
C SER A 287 -12.91 -24.81 9.47
N LYS A 288 -13.11 -24.83 8.15
CA LYS A 288 -12.12 -24.34 7.18
C LYS A 288 -12.64 -23.05 6.56
N THR A 289 -11.83 -22.01 6.59
CA THR A 289 -12.14 -20.69 6.06
C THR A 289 -11.06 -20.23 5.10
N ILE A 290 -11.39 -19.28 4.22
CA ILE A 290 -10.44 -18.68 3.28
C ILE A 290 -10.50 -17.16 3.32
N ALA A 291 -9.38 -16.50 3.00
CA ALA A 291 -9.32 -15.08 2.69
C ALA A 291 -8.58 -14.91 1.35
N ARG A 292 -9.27 -14.32 0.37
CA ARG A 292 -8.72 -14.15 -0.98
C ARG A 292 -7.53 -13.21 -0.99
N ALA A 293 -6.62 -13.47 -1.93
CA ALA A 293 -5.52 -12.57 -2.21
C ALA A 293 -6.03 -11.17 -2.57
N GLY A 294 -5.25 -10.14 -2.22
CA GLY A 294 -5.59 -8.78 -2.58
C GLY A 294 -5.65 -8.63 -4.10
N ILE A 295 -6.61 -7.86 -4.60
CA ILE A 295 -6.74 -7.63 -6.05
C ILE A 295 -5.47 -7.05 -6.67
N ASN A 296 -4.71 -6.22 -5.93
CA ASN A 296 -3.44 -5.70 -6.41
C ASN A 296 -2.38 -6.80 -6.61
N ASP A 297 -2.40 -7.84 -5.78
CA ASP A 297 -1.48 -8.98 -5.89
C ASP A 297 -1.83 -9.87 -7.08
N LEU A 298 -3.10 -9.87 -7.52
CA LEU A 298 -3.60 -10.61 -8.68
C LEU A 298 -3.35 -9.91 -10.02
N ARG A 299 -3.08 -8.59 -10.03
CA ARG A 299 -2.94 -7.78 -11.26
C ARG A 299 -1.66 -8.12 -12.01
N SER A 300 -1.78 -8.79 -13.15
CA SER A 300 -0.64 -9.15 -13.99
C SER A 300 -0.21 -8.04 -14.95
N VAL A 301 0.12 -6.86 -14.42
CA VAL A 301 0.80 -5.82 -15.19
C VAL A 301 2.29 -6.12 -15.13
N LEU A 302 2.94 -6.40 -16.27
CA LEU A 302 4.39 -6.47 -16.31
C LEU A 302 4.96 -5.05 -16.40
N ALA A 303 5.55 -4.59 -15.30
CA ALA A 303 6.19 -3.28 -15.22
C ALA A 303 7.70 -3.47 -15.10
N PHE A 304 8.44 -3.09 -16.15
CA PHE A 304 9.89 -3.05 -16.10
C PHE A 304 10.35 -1.97 -15.12
N THR A 305 11.42 -2.27 -14.39
CA THR A 305 12.05 -1.33 -13.46
C THR A 305 13.48 -1.02 -13.91
N THR A 306 14.08 -0.02 -13.28
CA THR A 306 15.49 0.30 -13.50
C THR A 306 16.35 -0.89 -13.12
N ARG A 307 17.14 -1.39 -14.08
CA ARG A 307 18.16 -2.43 -13.82
C ARG A 307 19.50 -1.80 -13.44
N GLN A 308 20.28 -2.45 -12.59
CA GLN A 308 21.69 -2.10 -12.44
C GLN A 308 22.51 -2.68 -13.59
N PHE A 309 23.70 -2.13 -13.80
CA PHE A 309 24.62 -2.63 -14.81
C PHE A 309 25.13 -4.03 -14.45
N GLY A 310 25.11 -4.93 -15.44
CA GLY A 310 25.53 -6.32 -15.25
C GLY A 310 24.45 -7.24 -14.68
N GLU A 311 23.26 -6.71 -14.40
CA GLU A 311 22.09 -7.50 -14.03
C GLU A 311 21.19 -7.76 -15.24
N ASN A 312 20.34 -8.78 -15.10
CA ASN A 312 19.20 -8.98 -16.00
C ASN A 312 18.27 -7.77 -15.93
N ALA A 313 17.47 -7.55 -16.98
CA ALA A 313 16.38 -6.58 -16.89
C ALA A 313 15.43 -6.97 -15.75
N GLN A 314 14.94 -6.00 -14.99
CA GLN A 314 14.10 -6.25 -13.82
C GLN A 314 12.65 -5.89 -14.17
N ALA A 315 11.70 -6.70 -13.72
CA ALA A 315 10.28 -6.40 -13.88
C ALA A 315 9.46 -6.90 -12.70
N ASN A 316 8.40 -6.18 -12.35
CA ASN A 316 7.42 -6.59 -11.37
C ASN A 316 6.12 -6.98 -12.06
N SER A 317 5.44 -7.99 -11.54
CA SER A 317 4.10 -8.35 -11.99
C SER A 317 3.29 -8.98 -10.85
N GLY A 318 1.98 -8.78 -10.83
CA GLY A 318 1.10 -9.57 -9.97
C GLY A 318 0.92 -10.99 -10.51
N ASN A 319 0.32 -11.85 -9.70
CA ASN A 319 0.16 -13.26 -9.97
C ASN A 319 -1.32 -13.66 -9.83
N PRO A 320 -2.06 -13.86 -10.94
CA PRO A 320 -3.46 -14.29 -10.86
C PRO A 320 -3.60 -15.74 -10.36
N ASN A 321 -2.52 -16.53 -10.33
CA ASN A 321 -2.52 -17.91 -9.80
C ASN A 321 -2.36 -17.96 -8.27
N LEU A 322 -2.43 -16.83 -7.57
CA LEU A 322 -2.39 -16.86 -6.11
C LEU A 322 -3.58 -17.63 -5.55
N GLU A 323 -3.26 -18.56 -4.65
CA GLU A 323 -4.26 -19.19 -3.80
C GLU A 323 -4.61 -18.25 -2.63
N PRO A 324 -5.83 -18.31 -2.10
CA PRO A 324 -6.23 -17.59 -0.91
C PRO A 324 -5.44 -18.09 0.30
N LEU A 325 -5.40 -17.26 1.33
CA LEU A 325 -5.09 -17.74 2.67
C LEU A 325 -6.14 -18.76 3.07
N GLU A 326 -5.71 -19.93 3.52
CA GLU A 326 -6.59 -20.94 4.10
C GLU A 326 -6.35 -21.00 5.60
N SER A 327 -7.41 -21.16 6.39
CA SER A 327 -7.31 -21.34 7.85
C SER A 327 -8.17 -22.52 8.29
N ASN A 328 -7.56 -23.45 9.01
CA ASN A 328 -8.28 -24.48 9.76
C ASN A 328 -8.44 -23.98 11.20
N ASN A 329 -9.68 -23.80 11.63
CA ASN A 329 -10.02 -23.22 12.92
C ASN A 329 -10.63 -24.30 13.81
N PHE A 330 -10.23 -24.31 15.07
CA PHE A 330 -10.81 -25.11 16.13
C PHE A 330 -11.00 -24.26 17.38
N ASP A 331 -12.17 -24.34 17.99
CA ASP A 331 -12.48 -23.65 19.23
C ASP A 331 -13.26 -24.57 20.17
N ILE A 332 -12.99 -24.48 21.46
CA ILE A 332 -13.77 -25.15 22.51
C ILE A 332 -13.92 -24.21 23.70
N ALA A 333 -15.14 -24.09 24.22
CA ALA A 333 -15.43 -23.22 25.34
C ALA A 333 -16.38 -23.86 26.34
N TYR A 334 -16.20 -23.52 27.61
CA TYR A 334 -17.15 -23.80 28.69
C TYR A 334 -17.67 -22.48 29.24
N GLU A 335 -18.99 -22.35 29.30
CA GLU A 335 -19.72 -21.20 29.84
C GLU A 335 -20.58 -21.66 31.03
N ASN A 336 -20.59 -20.87 32.10
CA ASN A 336 -21.46 -21.10 33.26
C ASN A 336 -22.19 -19.82 33.66
N TYR A 337 -23.52 -19.84 33.53
CA TYR A 337 -24.45 -18.76 33.85
C TYR A 337 -25.00 -18.93 35.28
N TYR A 338 -24.15 -18.71 36.29
CA TYR A 338 -24.46 -19.06 37.68
C TYR A 338 -25.46 -18.13 38.38
N ALA A 339 -25.72 -16.93 37.83
CA ALA A 339 -26.72 -16.00 38.34
C ALA A 339 -27.23 -15.06 37.23
N GLU A 340 -28.34 -14.38 37.48
CA GLU A 340 -28.88 -13.37 36.56
C GLU A 340 -27.80 -12.30 36.26
N GLY A 341 -27.61 -12.03 34.97
CA GLY A 341 -26.59 -11.09 34.50
C GLY A 341 -25.14 -11.48 34.80
N SER A 342 -24.87 -12.71 35.27
CA SER A 342 -23.55 -13.15 35.71
C SER A 342 -23.11 -14.47 35.06
N TYR A 343 -21.91 -14.50 34.52
CA TYR A 343 -21.35 -15.69 33.90
C TYR A 343 -19.83 -15.76 34.02
N ILE A 344 -19.29 -16.96 33.82
CA ILE A 344 -17.86 -17.20 33.59
C ILE A 344 -17.72 -18.04 32.32
N ALA A 345 -16.70 -17.75 31.51
CA ALA A 345 -16.36 -18.50 30.33
C ALA A 345 -14.84 -18.74 30.28
N ILE A 346 -14.47 -19.95 29.84
CA ILE A 346 -13.11 -20.33 29.49
C ILE A 346 -13.13 -20.97 28.10
N GLY A 347 -12.32 -20.45 27.19
CA GLY A 347 -12.17 -20.91 25.82
C GLY A 347 -10.73 -21.25 25.49
N TYR A 348 -10.55 -22.22 24.60
CA TYR A 348 -9.31 -22.47 23.89
C TYR A 348 -9.58 -22.38 22.39
N PHE A 349 -8.72 -21.70 21.66
CA PHE A 349 -8.79 -21.60 20.21
C PHE A 349 -7.46 -22.01 19.58
N ARG A 350 -7.53 -22.53 18.36
CA ARG A 350 -6.38 -22.81 17.50
C ARG A 350 -6.74 -22.53 16.05
N LYS A 351 -5.86 -21.83 15.35
CA LYS A 351 -5.96 -21.49 13.94
C LYS A 351 -4.67 -21.85 13.24
N ASP A 352 -4.71 -22.81 12.33
CA ASP A 352 -3.59 -23.17 11.48
C ASP A 352 -3.82 -22.49 10.11
N ILE A 353 -3.01 -21.48 9.79
CA ILE A 353 -3.16 -20.60 8.62
C ILE A 353 -2.04 -20.88 7.62
N SER A 354 -2.40 -21.08 6.35
CA SER A 354 -1.45 -21.32 5.25
C SER A 354 -1.71 -20.41 4.07
N GLY A 355 -0.69 -20.21 3.25
CA GLY A 355 -0.81 -19.46 1.99
C GLY A 355 -0.39 -17.99 2.10
N PHE A 356 0.30 -17.61 3.18
CA PHE A 356 0.85 -16.26 3.32
C PHE A 356 1.75 -15.93 2.12
N LEU A 357 1.51 -14.74 1.58
CA LEU A 357 2.22 -14.27 0.41
C LEU A 357 3.69 -13.98 0.75
N THR A 358 4.57 -14.48 -0.09
CA THR A 358 5.98 -14.13 -0.18
C THR A 358 6.27 -13.55 -1.55
N THR A 359 7.47 -13.05 -1.74
CA THR A 359 7.94 -12.61 -3.06
C THR A 359 8.77 -13.73 -3.70
N SER A 360 8.55 -13.98 -4.99
CA SER A 360 9.32 -14.92 -5.80
C SER A 360 9.82 -14.23 -7.05
N THR A 361 11.07 -14.51 -7.43
CA THR A 361 11.69 -13.97 -8.65
C THR A 361 12.01 -15.11 -9.61
N ASN A 362 11.45 -15.05 -10.82
CA ASN A 362 11.71 -16.01 -11.89
C ASN A 362 12.41 -15.33 -13.07
N THR A 363 13.53 -15.89 -13.49
CA THR A 363 14.27 -15.41 -14.66
C THR A 363 13.73 -16.07 -15.93
N GLN A 364 13.29 -15.28 -16.90
CA GLN A 364 12.84 -15.76 -18.21
C GLN A 364 13.14 -14.76 -19.33
N THR A 365 12.99 -15.17 -20.59
CA THR A 365 13.01 -14.25 -21.72
C THR A 365 11.63 -13.63 -21.94
N TYR A 366 11.56 -12.45 -22.57
CA TYR A 366 10.30 -11.80 -22.96
C TYR A 366 10.24 -11.53 -24.45
N GLY A 367 9.40 -12.29 -25.16
CA GLY A 367 9.22 -12.15 -26.60
C GLY A 367 10.55 -12.23 -27.36
N THR A 368 10.84 -11.18 -28.13
CA THR A 368 12.09 -11.01 -28.90
C THR A 368 13.00 -9.92 -28.33
N LEU A 369 12.79 -9.50 -27.08
CA LEU A 369 13.59 -8.45 -26.46
C LEU A 369 15.06 -8.89 -26.40
N THR A 370 15.97 -8.06 -26.88
CA THR A 370 17.41 -8.31 -26.87
C THR A 370 18.15 -7.32 -25.97
N ASP A 371 19.34 -7.72 -25.52
CA ASP A 371 20.16 -6.93 -24.59
C ASP A 371 21.49 -6.48 -25.24
N PRO A 372 21.64 -5.19 -25.57
CA PRO A 372 22.87 -4.68 -26.19
C PRO A 372 24.07 -4.76 -25.25
N PHE A 373 23.86 -4.86 -23.93
CA PHE A 373 24.96 -5.00 -22.97
C PHE A 373 25.66 -6.36 -23.13
N PHE A 374 24.94 -7.41 -23.53
CA PHE A 374 25.53 -8.73 -23.79
C PHE A 374 25.78 -8.98 -25.28
N GLY A 375 25.50 -7.98 -26.12
CA GLY A 375 25.68 -8.00 -27.57
C GLY A 375 27.13 -8.02 -28.05
N ASP A 376 27.30 -8.25 -29.34
CA ASP A 376 28.61 -8.40 -29.99
C ASP A 376 29.48 -7.14 -29.86
N LEU A 377 28.89 -5.95 -29.99
CA LEU A 377 29.59 -4.67 -29.83
C LEU A 377 30.13 -4.51 -28.40
N ALA A 378 29.32 -4.87 -27.39
CA ALA A 378 29.73 -4.77 -26.00
C ALA A 378 30.84 -5.78 -25.69
N ASN A 379 30.75 -7.00 -26.22
CA ASN A 379 31.77 -8.03 -26.06
C ASN A 379 33.09 -7.67 -26.76
N ALA A 380 33.03 -7.05 -27.93
CA ALA A 380 34.20 -6.50 -28.61
C ALA A 380 34.87 -5.40 -27.76
N ALA A 381 34.08 -4.47 -27.21
CA ALA A 381 34.60 -3.43 -26.32
C ALA A 381 35.23 -4.00 -25.04
N ARG A 382 34.62 -5.02 -24.42
CA ARG A 382 35.23 -5.73 -23.27
C ARG A 382 36.56 -6.37 -23.65
N ALA A 383 36.65 -6.99 -24.83
CA ALA A 383 37.88 -7.61 -25.31
C ALA A 383 39.00 -6.57 -25.55
N ASP A 384 38.67 -5.41 -26.13
CA ASP A 384 39.62 -4.31 -26.32
C ASP A 384 40.13 -3.77 -24.99
N LEU A 385 39.23 -3.51 -24.04
CA LEU A 385 39.59 -3.04 -22.70
C LEU A 385 40.46 -4.06 -21.96
N ALA A 386 40.12 -5.35 -22.03
CA ALA A 386 40.92 -6.43 -21.43
C ALA A 386 42.32 -6.56 -22.07
N ALA A 387 42.44 -6.24 -23.36
CA ALA A 387 43.72 -6.18 -24.06
C ALA A 387 44.52 -4.88 -23.81
N GLY A 388 43.98 -3.95 -23.03
CA GLY A 388 44.58 -2.63 -22.79
C GLY A 388 44.43 -1.66 -23.97
N ASN A 389 43.60 -1.99 -24.97
CA ASN A 389 43.32 -1.17 -26.14
C ASN A 389 42.23 -0.14 -25.85
N ARG A 390 42.38 0.63 -24.76
CA ARG A 390 41.46 1.72 -24.44
C ARG A 390 41.51 2.77 -25.56
N ARG A 391 40.33 3.18 -26.06
CA ARG A 391 40.24 4.25 -27.05
C ARG A 391 40.82 5.57 -26.53
N ALA A 392 41.56 6.26 -27.39
CA ALA A 392 42.26 7.50 -27.05
C ALA A 392 41.32 8.70 -26.86
N ASP A 393 40.13 8.63 -27.48
CA ASP A 393 39.08 9.64 -27.39
C ASP A 393 38.04 9.32 -26.30
N THR A 394 38.37 8.47 -25.33
CA THR A 394 37.53 8.24 -24.14
C THR A 394 37.82 9.28 -23.06
N PRO A 395 36.86 10.18 -22.72
CA PRO A 395 37.06 11.24 -21.73
C PRO A 395 37.31 10.67 -20.33
N ASN A 396 38.42 11.07 -19.68
CA ASN A 396 38.75 10.56 -18.35
C ASN A 396 37.83 11.09 -17.24
N ASP A 397 37.25 12.29 -17.40
CA ASP A 397 36.43 12.93 -16.37
C ASP A 397 35.09 12.21 -16.16
N TYR A 398 34.54 11.60 -17.23
CA TYR A 398 33.23 10.93 -17.20
C TYR A 398 33.30 9.42 -17.47
N ALA A 399 34.37 8.93 -18.11
CA ALA A 399 34.57 7.54 -18.51
C ALA A 399 35.96 7.04 -18.10
N ALA A 400 36.27 7.17 -16.81
CA ALA A 400 37.55 6.78 -16.22
C ALA A 400 37.85 5.27 -16.42
N PRO A 401 39.13 4.87 -16.47
CA PRO A 401 39.51 3.46 -16.58
C PRO A 401 38.86 2.55 -15.53
N GLY A 402 38.30 1.43 -15.97
CA GLY A 402 37.61 0.45 -15.13
C GLY A 402 36.14 0.77 -14.83
N THR A 403 35.58 1.85 -15.39
CA THR A 403 34.18 2.22 -15.15
C THR A 403 33.23 1.67 -16.22
N LEU A 404 31.95 1.60 -15.88
CA LEU A 404 30.90 1.23 -16.84
C LEU A 404 30.75 2.25 -17.97
N ASN A 405 30.97 3.54 -17.65
CA ASN A 405 30.99 4.61 -18.64
C ASN A 405 32.14 4.43 -19.65
N GLU A 406 33.30 3.92 -19.22
CA GLU A 406 34.38 3.53 -20.13
C GLU A 406 33.93 2.39 -21.07
N LEU A 407 33.28 1.37 -20.52
CA LEU A 407 32.77 0.27 -21.34
C LEU A 407 31.76 0.79 -22.38
N TRP A 408 30.76 1.56 -21.96
CA TRP A 408 29.77 2.16 -22.85
C TRP A 408 30.42 3.01 -23.95
N TRP A 409 31.39 3.86 -23.59
CA TRP A 409 32.08 4.72 -24.55
C TRP A 409 32.88 3.94 -25.60
N ASN A 410 33.52 2.85 -25.17
CA ASN A 410 34.20 1.95 -26.09
C ASN A 410 33.21 1.20 -26.97
N THR A 411 32.08 0.72 -26.42
CA THR A 411 31.01 0.08 -27.19
C THR A 411 30.43 1.02 -28.24
N ALA A 412 30.12 2.26 -27.88
CA ALA A 412 29.59 3.27 -28.79
C ALA A 412 30.51 3.52 -30.00
N GLY A 413 31.83 3.41 -29.82
CA GLY A 413 32.82 3.58 -30.88
C GLY A 413 33.28 2.33 -31.61
N GLN A 414 32.76 1.15 -31.27
CA GLN A 414 33.08 -0.07 -32.03
C GLN A 414 32.64 0.09 -33.49
N PRO A 415 33.30 -0.57 -34.45
CA PRO A 415 32.81 -0.62 -35.83
C PRO A 415 31.36 -1.17 -35.88
N GLY A 416 30.43 -0.34 -36.34
CA GLY A 416 28.99 -0.66 -36.32
C GLY A 416 28.21 -0.13 -35.10
N GLY A 417 28.88 0.51 -34.14
CA GLY A 417 28.25 1.26 -33.06
C GLY A 417 27.80 2.67 -33.47
N ILE A 418 27.22 3.41 -32.52
CA ILE A 418 26.60 4.74 -32.73
C ILE A 418 27.60 5.86 -33.11
N GLY A 419 28.90 5.64 -32.88
CA GLY A 419 29.97 6.56 -33.25
C GLY A 419 30.22 7.70 -32.25
N ILE A 420 31.46 8.20 -32.23
CA ILE A 420 31.87 9.36 -31.43
C ILE A 420 32.06 10.56 -32.37
N CYS A 421 31.48 11.70 -31.98
CA CYS A 421 31.43 12.94 -32.74
C CYS A 421 32.13 14.10 -32.02
N PHE A 422 32.12 15.29 -32.63
CA PHE A 422 32.55 16.55 -32.01
C PHE A 422 33.97 16.52 -31.41
N GLY A 423 34.93 15.94 -32.14
CA GLY A 423 36.34 15.93 -31.73
C GLY A 423 36.67 14.97 -30.58
N GLY A 424 35.81 13.98 -30.31
CA GLY A 424 36.04 12.95 -29.28
C GLY A 424 35.41 13.26 -27.93
N GLY A 425 34.69 14.39 -27.80
CA GLY A 425 34.08 14.80 -26.53
C GLY A 425 32.61 14.38 -26.36
N PHE A 426 31.93 13.96 -27.43
CA PHE A 426 30.48 13.71 -27.41
C PHE A 426 30.07 12.58 -28.35
N VAL A 427 28.92 11.97 -28.08
CA VAL A 427 28.35 10.88 -28.89
C VAL A 427 27.46 11.43 -30.01
N CYS A 428 27.49 10.79 -31.18
CA CYS A 428 26.63 11.17 -32.30
C CYS A 428 25.16 10.76 -32.01
N PRO A 429 24.14 11.54 -32.41
CA PRO A 429 22.77 11.03 -32.40
C PRO A 429 22.66 9.77 -33.30
N PRO A 430 21.97 8.70 -32.85
CA PRO A 430 21.26 8.56 -31.57
C PRO A 430 22.19 8.34 -30.37
N PHE A 431 21.90 9.02 -29.25
CA PHE A 431 22.77 9.04 -28.07
C PHE A 431 22.78 7.75 -27.24
N ASN A 432 22.05 6.71 -27.64
CA ASN A 432 21.89 5.47 -26.92
C ASN A 432 22.17 4.26 -27.82
N ILE A 433 22.79 3.23 -27.26
CA ILE A 433 22.99 1.94 -27.94
C ILE A 433 21.72 1.13 -27.73
N VAL A 434 21.02 0.78 -28.82
CA VAL A 434 19.75 0.05 -28.77
C VAL A 434 20.00 -1.42 -29.10
N GLY A 435 19.29 -2.32 -28.44
CA GLY A 435 19.35 -3.76 -28.70
C GLY A 435 18.98 -4.09 -30.14
N GLU A 436 19.81 -4.89 -30.79
CA GLU A 436 19.63 -5.35 -32.17
C GLU A 436 19.22 -6.82 -32.21
N ALA A 437 18.68 -7.29 -33.34
CA ALA A 437 18.22 -8.68 -33.49
C ALA A 437 19.36 -9.73 -33.40
N THR A 438 20.62 -9.30 -33.58
CA THR A 438 21.81 -10.14 -33.42
C THR A 438 22.26 -10.28 -31.97
N ASP A 439 21.78 -9.41 -31.08
CA ASP A 439 22.13 -9.48 -29.68
C ASP A 439 21.43 -10.67 -28.99
N PRO A 440 21.99 -11.22 -27.91
CA PRO A 440 21.32 -12.25 -27.12
C PRO A 440 19.96 -11.77 -26.61
N LEU A 441 19.01 -12.71 -26.50
CA LEU A 441 17.72 -12.42 -25.85
C LEU A 441 17.96 -11.94 -24.42
N ALA A 442 17.28 -10.85 -24.06
CA ALA A 442 17.32 -10.30 -22.72
C ALA A 442 16.70 -11.31 -21.74
N LEU A 443 17.46 -11.63 -20.70
CA LEU A 443 16.93 -12.28 -19.51
C LEU A 443 16.28 -11.20 -18.64
N ILE A 444 15.09 -11.52 -18.15
CA ILE A 444 14.31 -10.66 -17.27
C ILE A 444 14.01 -11.41 -15.99
N ASP A 445 14.37 -10.81 -14.87
CA ASP A 445 13.98 -11.26 -13.55
C ASP A 445 12.60 -10.66 -13.24
N ILE A 446 11.58 -11.53 -13.21
CA ILE A 446 10.21 -11.12 -12.91
C ILE A 446 9.91 -11.45 -11.46
N THR A 447 9.70 -10.41 -10.67
CA THR A 447 9.34 -10.48 -9.26
C THR A 447 7.81 -10.44 -9.11
N GLN A 448 7.23 -11.46 -8.47
CA GLN A 448 5.80 -11.61 -8.29
C GLN A 448 5.46 -12.15 -6.89
N PRO A 449 4.25 -11.86 -6.36
CA PRO A 449 3.77 -12.52 -5.16
C PRO A 449 3.54 -14.02 -5.40
N ALA A 450 3.83 -14.84 -4.40
CA ALA A 450 3.64 -16.29 -4.39
C ALA A 450 3.19 -16.77 -3.01
N ASN A 451 2.37 -17.82 -2.95
CA ASN A 451 2.04 -18.47 -1.68
C ASN A 451 3.27 -19.22 -1.16
N GLY A 452 3.71 -18.94 0.08
CA GLY A 452 4.96 -19.55 0.56
C GLY A 452 5.08 -19.78 2.06
N LYS A 453 4.32 -19.10 2.91
CA LYS A 453 4.45 -19.23 4.37
C LYS A 453 3.16 -19.76 5.02
N SER A 454 3.32 -20.38 6.19
CA SER A 454 2.24 -20.89 7.04
C SER A 454 2.56 -20.57 8.49
N GLY A 455 1.54 -20.33 9.31
CA GLY A 455 1.67 -20.02 10.72
C GLY A 455 0.49 -20.51 11.53
N THR A 456 0.72 -20.70 12.82
CA THR A 456 -0.28 -21.11 13.80
C THR A 456 -0.53 -19.98 14.78
N ILE A 457 -1.79 -19.79 15.19
CA ILE A 457 -2.15 -18.96 16.34
C ILE A 457 -3.04 -19.82 17.24
N ASP A 458 -2.70 -19.92 18.51
CA ASP A 458 -3.53 -20.62 19.49
C ASP A 458 -3.48 -19.94 20.84
N GLY A 459 -4.46 -20.20 21.70
CA GLY A 459 -4.57 -19.43 22.93
C GLY A 459 -5.76 -19.75 23.79
N TRP A 460 -5.78 -19.10 24.94
CA TRP A 460 -6.85 -19.20 25.92
C TRP A 460 -7.57 -17.88 26.07
N GLU A 461 -8.89 -17.94 26.19
CA GLU A 461 -9.75 -16.79 26.46
C GLU A 461 -10.51 -17.01 27.77
N LEU A 462 -10.46 -16.03 28.65
CA LEU A 462 -11.18 -16.03 29.93
C LEU A 462 -12.11 -14.83 29.95
N ALA A 463 -13.36 -15.04 30.35
CA ALA A 463 -14.30 -13.95 30.58
C ALA A 463 -15.10 -14.20 31.86
N ILE A 464 -15.31 -13.14 32.63
CA ILE A 464 -16.18 -13.15 33.79
C ILE A 464 -17.01 -11.87 33.79
N GLN A 465 -18.31 -12.03 34.03
CA GLN A 465 -19.20 -10.93 34.36
C GLN A 465 -19.93 -11.27 35.65
N HIS A 466 -19.99 -10.32 36.57
CA HIS A 466 -20.69 -10.49 37.82
C HIS A 466 -21.52 -9.25 38.14
N GLN A 467 -22.83 -9.45 38.33
CA GLN A 467 -23.72 -8.42 38.86
C GLN A 467 -23.93 -8.62 40.35
N PHE A 468 -23.77 -7.55 41.13
CA PHE A 468 -23.95 -7.59 42.58
C PHE A 468 -25.44 -7.45 42.94
N GLY A 469 -26.21 -8.50 42.68
CA GLY A 469 -27.65 -8.52 42.91
C GLY A 469 -28.35 -7.37 42.19
N THR A 470 -29.26 -6.68 42.88
CA THR A 470 -30.05 -5.56 42.32
C THR A 470 -29.43 -4.19 42.59
N THR A 471 -28.16 -4.13 42.99
CA THR A 471 -27.51 -2.87 43.41
C THR A 471 -27.20 -1.93 42.24
N GLY A 472 -27.29 -2.42 41.00
CA GLY A 472 -26.83 -1.73 39.79
C GLY A 472 -25.32 -1.85 39.56
N PHE A 473 -24.54 -2.26 40.57
CA PHE A 473 -23.10 -2.47 40.42
C PHE A 473 -22.78 -3.82 39.79
N GLY A 474 -21.75 -3.84 38.95
CA GLY A 474 -21.18 -5.06 38.42
C GLY A 474 -19.71 -4.90 38.02
N VAL A 475 -19.08 -6.03 37.72
CA VAL A 475 -17.72 -6.11 37.22
C VAL A 475 -17.70 -7.03 36.02
N ASN A 476 -16.92 -6.66 35.01
CA ASN A 476 -16.56 -7.49 33.88
C ASN A 476 -15.03 -7.56 33.77
N ALA A 477 -14.50 -8.75 33.52
CA ALA A 477 -13.10 -8.93 33.21
C ALA A 477 -12.95 -9.93 32.06
N ASN A 478 -12.03 -9.66 31.15
CA ASN A 478 -11.64 -10.57 30.08
C ASN A 478 -10.12 -10.58 29.94
N ALA A 479 -9.57 -11.73 29.58
CA ALA A 479 -8.16 -11.90 29.31
C ALA A 479 -7.98 -12.91 28.18
N THR A 480 -7.09 -12.59 27.24
CA THR A 480 -6.74 -13.44 26.11
C THR A 480 -5.23 -13.64 26.12
N PHE A 481 -4.82 -14.90 26.14
CA PHE A 481 -3.42 -15.32 26.08
C PHE A 481 -3.15 -15.95 24.72
N VAL A 482 -2.19 -15.43 23.97
CA VAL A 482 -1.93 -15.80 22.58
C VAL A 482 -0.52 -16.37 22.42
N GLY A 483 -0.43 -17.52 21.77
CA GLY A 483 0.82 -18.15 21.36
C GLY A 483 0.81 -18.54 19.88
N GLY A 484 1.80 -19.35 19.50
CA GLY A 484 2.02 -19.78 18.11
C GLY A 484 3.15 -19.01 17.43
N ASP A 485 3.04 -18.80 16.13
CA ASP A 485 4.05 -18.12 15.30
C ASP A 485 3.90 -16.60 15.34
N VAL A 486 3.74 -16.02 16.55
CA VAL A 486 3.46 -14.58 16.79
C VAL A 486 4.68 -13.80 17.27
N GLU A 487 5.75 -14.48 17.67
CA GLU A 487 6.99 -13.87 18.18
C GLU A 487 8.06 -13.82 17.08
N ALA A 488 8.80 -12.70 17.01
CA ALA A 488 9.95 -12.54 16.14
C ALA A 488 11.27 -12.60 16.94
N ASP A 489 12.28 -13.30 16.44
CA ASP A 489 13.61 -13.38 17.04
C ASP A 489 14.38 -12.06 16.85
N VAL A 490 14.65 -11.39 17.98
CA VAL A 490 15.40 -10.11 18.03
C VAL A 490 16.87 -10.24 17.62
N TYR A 491 17.42 -11.45 17.56
CA TYR A 491 18.80 -11.72 17.12
C TYR A 491 18.89 -12.18 15.66
N SER A 492 17.77 -12.49 15.02
CA SER A 492 17.78 -12.84 13.60
C SER A 492 18.12 -11.62 12.74
N LEU A 493 19.12 -11.78 11.87
CA LEU A 493 19.55 -10.76 10.90
C LEU A 493 18.97 -10.99 9.50
N GLY A 494 18.30 -12.13 9.29
CA GLY A 494 17.71 -12.53 8.02
C GLY A 494 16.19 -12.35 8.02
N GLU A 495 15.58 -12.67 6.89
CA GLU A 495 14.13 -12.75 6.80
C GLU A 495 13.59 -13.81 7.75
N GLN A 496 12.57 -13.45 8.52
CA GLN A 496 11.86 -14.35 9.42
C GLN A 496 10.36 -14.21 9.23
N PHE A 497 9.62 -15.21 9.69
CA PHE A 497 8.16 -15.21 9.63
C PHE A 497 7.60 -15.19 11.04
N ALA A 498 6.79 -14.18 11.32
CA ALA A 498 6.00 -14.05 12.53
C ALA A 498 4.72 -13.28 12.16
N LEU A 499 3.63 -13.57 12.86
CA LEU A 499 2.32 -12.98 12.64
C LEU A 499 2.20 -11.68 13.44
N PRO A 500 2.10 -10.52 12.78
CA PRO A 500 2.12 -9.24 13.48
C PRO A 500 0.78 -8.93 14.17
N GLY A 501 0.85 -8.18 15.26
CA GLY A 501 -0.29 -7.62 15.97
C GLY A 501 -0.95 -8.56 16.99
N PHE A 502 -0.43 -9.77 17.16
CA PHE A 502 -0.89 -10.73 18.16
C PHE A 502 -0.03 -10.67 19.42
N GLY A 503 -0.68 -10.72 20.57
CA GLY A 503 -0.08 -10.78 21.90
C GLY A 503 -1.15 -10.77 22.97
N ASP A 504 -0.72 -10.95 24.21
CA ASP A 504 -1.63 -11.06 25.35
C ASP A 504 -2.39 -9.75 25.58
N SER A 505 -3.63 -9.87 26.05
CA SER A 505 -4.46 -8.70 26.35
C SER A 505 -5.41 -8.97 27.51
N ALA A 506 -5.79 -7.90 28.21
CA ALA A 506 -6.75 -7.97 29.28
C ALA A 506 -7.57 -6.69 29.39
N ASN A 507 -8.82 -6.82 29.80
CA ASN A 507 -9.67 -5.72 30.20
C ASN A 507 -10.35 -6.03 31.53
N LEU A 508 -10.38 -5.06 32.42
CA LEU A 508 -11.09 -5.10 33.69
C LEU A 508 -11.94 -3.84 33.80
N ALA A 509 -13.25 -3.99 33.94
CA ALA A 509 -14.15 -2.88 34.14
C ALA A 509 -15.08 -3.09 35.34
N GLY A 510 -15.31 -1.99 36.06
CA GLY A 510 -16.37 -1.86 37.03
C GLY A 510 -17.45 -0.95 36.44
N PHE A 511 -18.70 -1.35 36.57
CA PHE A 511 -19.83 -0.58 36.06
C PHE A 511 -20.92 -0.40 37.11
N TYR A 512 -21.70 0.66 36.92
CA TYR A 512 -22.95 0.93 37.63
C TYR A 512 -24.02 1.26 36.58
N GLU A 513 -25.17 0.61 36.68
CA GLU A 513 -26.30 0.87 35.79
C GLU A 513 -27.63 0.82 36.56
N ASP A 514 -28.43 1.87 36.40
CA ASP A 514 -29.83 1.92 36.81
C ASP A 514 -30.68 2.59 35.71
N ASN A 515 -31.96 2.86 36.00
CA ASN A 515 -32.88 3.48 35.03
C ASN A 515 -32.49 4.92 34.61
N THR A 516 -31.55 5.55 35.30
CA THR A 516 -31.20 6.97 35.17
C THR A 516 -29.72 7.16 34.83
N TRP A 517 -28.83 6.39 35.43
CA TRP A 517 -27.39 6.52 35.36
C TRP A 517 -26.76 5.25 34.80
N GLN A 518 -25.76 5.44 33.95
CA GLN A 518 -24.82 4.40 33.58
C GLN A 518 -23.41 4.96 33.72
N ALA A 519 -22.51 4.23 34.35
CA ALA A 519 -21.12 4.64 34.48
C ALA A 519 -20.20 3.42 34.44
N THR A 520 -19.08 3.52 33.73
CA THR A 520 -18.08 2.47 33.63
C THR A 520 -16.69 3.06 33.80
N ILE A 521 -15.86 2.39 34.58
CA ILE A 521 -14.41 2.57 34.61
C ILE A 521 -13.76 1.29 34.11
N ALA A 522 -12.90 1.41 33.12
CA ALA A 522 -12.23 0.29 32.46
C ALA A 522 -10.72 0.48 32.47
N TRP A 523 -9.99 -0.55 32.85
CA TRP A 523 -8.56 -0.68 32.60
C TRP A 523 -8.35 -1.64 31.42
N ASN A 524 -7.63 -1.19 30.41
CA ASN A 524 -7.34 -1.92 29.18
C ASN A 524 -5.83 -2.12 29.06
N TYR A 525 -5.39 -3.38 29.07
CA TYR A 525 -3.99 -3.76 28.92
C TYR A 525 -3.77 -4.52 27.62
N ARG A 526 -2.68 -4.19 26.94
CA ARG A 526 -2.17 -4.93 25.80
C ARG A 526 -0.68 -5.15 26.01
N ASP A 527 -0.25 -6.38 25.89
CA ASP A 527 1.16 -6.73 25.99
C ASP A 527 1.94 -6.33 24.75
N GLU A 528 3.26 -6.52 24.78
CA GLU A 528 4.12 -6.27 23.64
C GLU A 528 3.69 -7.13 22.43
N THR A 529 3.69 -6.54 21.23
CA THR A 529 3.37 -7.28 20.00
C THR A 529 4.37 -6.99 18.90
N TYR A 530 4.76 -8.03 18.16
CA TYR A 530 5.49 -7.85 16.90
C TYR A 530 4.65 -7.04 15.89
N ALA A 531 5.23 -6.00 15.31
CA ALA A 531 4.53 -5.06 14.43
C ALA A 531 4.96 -5.14 12.96
N GLY A 532 6.00 -5.92 12.64
CA GLY A 532 6.55 -6.06 11.29
C GLY A 532 8.07 -5.84 11.26
N VAL A 533 8.61 -5.56 10.08
CA VAL A 533 10.04 -5.33 9.88
C VAL A 533 10.34 -3.94 9.33
N GLU A 534 11.52 -3.41 9.68
CA GLU A 534 12.10 -2.19 9.12
C GLU A 534 13.45 -2.47 8.44
N GLY A 535 13.70 -1.79 7.32
CA GLY A 535 15.00 -1.78 6.65
C GLY A 535 15.49 -3.18 6.32
N SER A 536 16.70 -3.54 6.78
CA SER A 536 17.34 -4.85 6.58
C SER A 536 16.75 -5.95 7.47
N ASN A 537 15.44 -6.17 7.43
CA ASN A 537 14.71 -7.19 8.20
C ASN A 537 14.80 -7.04 9.73
N ASN A 538 14.92 -5.82 10.25
CA ASN A 538 14.93 -5.61 11.69
C ASN A 538 13.49 -5.69 12.24
N PRO A 539 13.20 -6.56 13.21
CA PRO A 539 11.86 -6.66 13.78
C PRO A 539 11.52 -5.40 14.60
N ILE A 540 10.31 -4.90 14.40
CA ILE A 540 9.70 -3.80 15.16
C ILE A 540 8.68 -4.39 16.12
N PHE A 541 8.63 -3.84 17.33
CA PHE A 541 7.69 -4.23 18.37
C PHE A 541 6.93 -3.00 18.86
N LEU A 542 5.63 -3.18 19.12
CA LEU A 542 4.80 -2.22 19.84
C LEU A 542 4.91 -2.55 21.34
N GLU A 543 5.31 -1.57 22.16
CA GLU A 543 5.47 -1.76 23.61
C GLU A 543 4.15 -2.10 24.30
N ALA A 544 4.25 -2.88 25.39
CA ALA A 544 3.15 -3.12 26.30
C ALA A 544 2.61 -1.81 26.88
N ARG A 545 1.27 -1.68 26.94
CA ARG A 545 0.61 -0.47 27.46
C ARG A 545 -0.69 -0.80 28.21
N GLY A 546 -0.99 0.01 29.22
CA GLY A 546 -2.18 -0.17 30.06
C GLY A 546 -2.90 1.14 30.34
N GLN A 547 -4.06 1.37 29.74
CA GLN A 547 -4.79 2.64 29.83
C GLN A 547 -6.07 2.53 30.66
N VAL A 548 -6.50 3.65 31.26
CA VAL A 548 -7.81 3.77 31.90
C VAL A 548 -8.77 4.58 31.04
N ASP A 549 -9.98 4.06 30.87
CA ASP A 549 -11.08 4.70 30.14
C ASP A 549 -12.31 4.83 31.06
N LEU A 550 -13.00 5.96 30.95
CA LEU A 550 -14.21 6.29 31.70
C LEU A 550 -15.35 6.58 30.74
N THR A 551 -16.52 6.03 31.01
CA THR A 551 -17.75 6.40 30.31
C THR A 551 -18.86 6.65 31.32
N GLY A 552 -19.74 7.60 31.00
CA GLY A 552 -20.88 7.93 31.84
C GLY A 552 -22.05 8.45 31.00
N SER A 553 -23.26 8.08 31.37
CA SER A 553 -24.47 8.63 30.79
C SER A 553 -25.54 8.89 31.85
N TYR A 554 -26.35 9.91 31.57
CA TYR A 554 -27.48 10.34 32.38
C TYR A 554 -28.71 10.46 31.48
N LYS A 555 -29.71 9.63 31.75
CA LYS A 555 -31.01 9.67 31.12
C LYS A 555 -31.85 10.77 31.78
N PHE A 556 -31.91 11.93 31.12
CA PHE A 556 -32.71 13.07 31.61
C PHE A 556 -34.21 12.77 31.52
N ASN A 557 -34.64 12.14 30.41
CA ASN A 557 -35.99 11.60 30.22
C ASN A 557 -35.95 10.50 29.13
N ASP A 558 -37.11 9.95 28.73
CA ASP A 558 -37.21 8.88 27.73
C ASP A 558 -36.72 9.29 26.32
N ASN A 559 -36.60 10.59 26.06
CA ASN A 559 -36.24 11.14 24.77
C ASN A 559 -34.83 11.73 24.76
N ILE A 560 -34.21 11.99 25.92
CA ILE A 560 -32.96 12.75 26.04
C ILE A 560 -31.99 12.06 26.98
N THR A 561 -30.80 11.74 26.46
CA THR A 561 -29.66 11.22 27.22
C THR A 561 -28.44 12.11 27.00
N ILE A 562 -27.76 12.47 28.09
CA ILE A 562 -26.46 13.15 28.06
C ILE A 562 -25.39 12.10 28.35
N PHE A 563 -24.27 12.13 27.64
CA PHE A 563 -23.17 11.21 27.86
C PHE A 563 -21.81 11.90 27.82
N ALA A 564 -20.85 11.33 28.53
CA ALA A 564 -19.46 11.73 28.53
C ALA A 564 -18.56 10.50 28.41
N GLU A 565 -17.46 10.65 27.67
CA GLU A 565 -16.41 9.65 27.52
C GLU A 565 -15.06 10.34 27.82
N ALA A 566 -14.19 9.68 28.56
CA ALA A 566 -12.79 10.06 28.72
C ALA A 566 -11.93 8.83 28.41
N ARG A 567 -11.05 8.93 27.43
CA ARG A 567 -10.17 7.83 27.01
C ARG A 567 -8.72 8.13 27.34
N ASN A 568 -7.98 7.09 27.72
CA ASN A 568 -6.58 7.16 28.10
C ASN A 568 -6.32 8.25 29.17
N VAL A 569 -7.09 8.25 30.26
CA VAL A 569 -6.95 9.29 31.31
C VAL A 569 -5.62 9.22 32.07
N THR A 570 -4.90 8.11 31.91
CA THR A 570 -3.55 7.87 32.43
C THR A 570 -2.44 8.44 31.54
N ASP A 571 -2.79 8.92 30.34
CA ASP A 571 -1.84 9.53 29.41
C ASP A 571 -0.72 8.57 28.95
N GLU A 572 -1.11 7.34 28.62
CA GLU A 572 -0.15 6.33 28.15
C GLU A 572 0.17 6.54 26.66
N PRO A 573 1.46 6.68 26.28
CA PRO A 573 1.86 6.88 24.89
C PRO A 573 1.83 5.57 24.10
N VAL A 574 1.93 5.69 22.77
CA VAL A 574 2.15 4.57 21.85
C VAL A 574 3.62 4.59 21.43
N ARG A 575 4.38 3.55 21.78
CA ARG A 575 5.81 3.45 21.48
C ARG A 575 6.12 2.17 20.71
N LEU A 576 6.90 2.32 19.65
CA LEU A 576 7.46 1.22 18.88
C LEU A 576 8.98 1.26 18.98
N PHE A 577 9.61 0.10 19.05
CA PHE A 577 11.07 -0.04 19.09
C PHE A 577 11.55 -1.14 18.15
N VAL A 578 12.83 -1.12 17.82
CA VAL A 578 13.48 -2.07 16.91
C VAL A 578 14.41 -2.97 17.72
N ARG A 579 14.19 -4.30 17.72
CA ARG A 579 14.97 -5.32 18.47
C ARG A 579 15.00 -5.17 20.00
N HIS A 580 15.36 -4.01 20.52
CA HIS A 580 15.45 -3.70 21.95
C HIS A 580 14.76 -2.38 22.26
N SER A 581 14.17 -2.25 23.46
CA SER A 581 13.34 -1.10 23.84
C SER A 581 14.09 0.24 23.86
N GLU A 582 15.42 0.21 23.95
CA GLU A 582 16.28 1.40 23.84
C GLU A 582 16.38 1.94 22.40
N MET A 583 16.04 1.14 21.39
CA MET A 583 16.08 1.50 19.97
C MET A 583 14.70 1.98 19.51
N ILE A 584 14.28 3.15 19.97
CA ILE A 584 12.97 3.72 19.65
C ILE A 584 12.85 3.96 18.14
N PHE A 585 11.81 3.40 17.53
CA PHE A 585 11.43 3.64 16.14
C PHE A 585 10.42 4.78 16.04
N LEU A 586 9.41 4.76 16.89
CA LEU A 586 8.34 5.75 16.91
C LEU A 586 7.82 5.93 18.34
N ALA A 587 7.58 7.17 18.74
CA ALA A 587 6.88 7.50 19.96
C ALA A 587 5.79 8.53 19.63
N GLN A 588 4.55 8.20 19.95
CA GLN A 588 3.39 9.05 19.72
C GLN A 588 2.66 9.25 21.04
N ASP A 589 2.51 10.50 21.41
CA ASP A 589 1.69 10.92 22.53
C ASP A 589 0.44 11.60 21.99
N HIS A 590 -0.72 11.06 22.33
CA HIS A 590 -2.01 11.56 21.90
C HIS A 590 -2.74 12.33 23.02
N GLY A 591 -2.23 12.32 24.25
CA GLY A 591 -2.93 12.85 25.40
C GLY A 591 -4.20 12.06 25.78
N PRO A 592 -4.84 12.43 26.89
CA PRO A 592 -6.20 12.03 27.20
C PRO A 592 -7.22 12.66 26.25
N MET A 593 -8.21 11.88 25.83
CA MET A 593 -9.27 12.35 24.92
C MET A 593 -10.62 12.41 25.63
N TYR A 594 -11.25 13.59 25.60
CA TYR A 594 -12.55 13.83 26.23
C TYR A 594 -13.64 14.11 25.20
N LYS A 595 -14.82 13.54 25.40
CA LYS A 595 -16.00 13.74 24.56
C LYS A 595 -17.23 13.91 25.43
N ILE A 596 -18.06 14.89 25.11
CA ILE A 596 -19.38 15.08 25.70
C ILE A 596 -20.41 15.14 24.57
N GLY A 597 -21.57 14.55 24.77
CA GLY A 597 -22.61 14.53 23.75
C GLY A 597 -24.01 14.40 24.32
N LEU A 598 -24.98 14.66 23.45
CA LEU A 598 -26.41 14.56 23.71
C LEU A 598 -27.04 13.68 22.64
N ARG A 599 -27.89 12.74 23.06
CA ARG A 599 -28.72 11.92 22.18
C ARG A 599 -30.18 12.30 22.42
N ALA A 600 -30.89 12.65 21.35
CA ALA A 600 -32.31 12.97 21.39
C ALA A 600 -33.08 12.12 20.38
N ASN A 601 -34.16 11.47 20.83
CA ASN A 601 -35.11 10.73 19.99
C ASN A 601 -36.43 11.50 19.93
N PHE A 602 -36.96 11.75 18.73
CA PHE A 602 -38.16 12.55 18.50
C PHE A 602 -39.21 11.80 17.66
#